data_AF-A0AAV7JRM2-F1
#
_entry.id   AF-A0AAV7JRM2-F1
#
_cell.length_a   1.000
_cell.length_b   1.000
_cell.length_c   1.000
_cell.angle_alpha   90.00
_cell.angle_beta   90.00
_cell.angle_gamma   90.00
#
_symmetry.space_group_name_H-M   'P 1'
#
loop_
_entity.id
_entity.type
_entity.pdbx_description
1 polymer ?
#
loop_
_entity_poly.entity_id
_entity_poly.type
_entity_poly.pdbx_seq_one_letter_code
_entity_poly.pdbx_strand_id
1 'polypeptide(L)'
;MWGMKNCPPCFRSVNEGQIEKRFYDLTRLKETIAQTIVKGVLPIIEKQFSSTTLLALGADGASIMSGCYKSAGVKLKRRYPWLLYIHCAAHRLNLVVAAYFWTVSEANNVINVHKSLHDILNIAIHREILESVQKECYPKLSIMAASSLTEIRWCCKFEEGNTIVKRLRAILVHLQKIWCFEFKPS
;
A
#
# COMPACT_ATOMS: atom_id res chain seq x y z
N MET A 1 8.53 3.64 9.43
CA MET A 1 9.13 4.14 8.17
C MET A 1 9.63 2.94 7.37
N TRP A 2 8.83 2.43 6.44
CA TRP A 2 9.10 1.18 5.75
C TRP A 2 10.24 1.34 4.74
N GLY A 3 11.40 0.76 5.05
CA GLY A 3 12.53 0.64 4.14
C GLY A 3 12.23 -0.39 3.05
N MET A 4 11.47 0.02 2.03
CA MET A 4 11.40 -0.75 0.79
C MET A 4 12.78 -0.76 0.15
N LYS A 5 13.52 -1.86 0.35
CA LYS A 5 14.81 -2.11 -0.29
C LYS A 5 14.66 -2.52 -1.76
N ASN A 6 13.46 -2.47 -2.33
CA ASN A 6 13.22 -2.80 -3.72
C ASN A 6 12.74 -1.56 -4.45
N CYS A 7 13.37 -1.24 -5.57
CA CYS A 7 12.94 -0.20 -6.48
C CYS A 7 12.43 -0.88 -7.76
N PRO A 8 11.12 -0.91 -8.00
CA PRO A 8 10.56 -1.43 -9.25
C PRO A 8 10.48 -0.31 -10.31
N PRO A 9 11.43 -0.21 -11.25
CA PRO A 9 11.29 0.71 -12.38
C PRO A 9 10.21 0.22 -13.35
N CYS A 10 9.15 1.02 -13.46
CA CYS A 10 8.16 0.93 -14.53
C CYS A 10 8.37 2.12 -15.48
N PHE A 11 8.59 1.84 -16.77
CA PHE A 11 8.69 2.89 -17.78
C PHE A 11 7.43 2.95 -18.62
N ARG A 12 7.04 4.18 -18.96
CA ARG A 12 6.00 4.48 -19.93
C ARG A 12 6.67 5.22 -21.08
N SER A 13 6.61 4.67 -22.28
CA SER A 13 7.14 5.26 -23.51
C SER A 13 6.05 5.39 -24.56
N VAL A 14 6.33 6.18 -25.59
CA VAL A 14 5.50 6.29 -26.79
C VAL A 14 6.34 5.84 -27.97
N ASN A 15 5.92 4.78 -28.64
CA ASN A 15 6.55 4.24 -29.84
C ASN A 15 5.52 4.30 -30.96
N GLU A 16 5.82 5.01 -32.06
CA GLU A 16 4.93 5.10 -33.23
C GLU A 16 3.48 5.51 -32.89
N GLY A 17 3.32 6.42 -31.92
CA GLY A 17 2.02 6.90 -31.44
C GLY A 17 1.30 5.95 -30.48
N GLN A 18 1.84 4.76 -30.20
CA GLN A 18 1.31 3.83 -29.22
C GLN A 18 1.98 3.97 -27.86
N ILE A 19 1.19 3.86 -26.81
CA ILE A 19 1.65 3.97 -25.43
C ILE A 19 2.03 2.58 -24.93
N GLU A 20 3.29 2.40 -24.59
CA GLU A 20 3.78 1.18 -23.97
C GLU A 20 4.07 1.41 -22.49
N LYS A 21 3.67 0.46 -21.64
CA LYS A 21 4.05 0.42 -20.23
C LYS A 21 4.70 -0.92 -19.96
N ARG A 22 5.95 -0.91 -19.47
CA ARG A 22 6.68 -2.13 -19.14
C ARG A 22 7.32 -2.03 -17.77
N PHE A 23 7.19 -3.12 -17.03
CA PHE A 23 7.96 -3.40 -15.83
C PHE A 23 9.25 -4.09 -16.24
N TYR A 24 10.39 -3.64 -15.71
CA TYR A 24 11.69 -4.16 -16.15
C TYR A 24 12.43 -4.97 -15.10
N ASP A 25 12.33 -4.58 -13.83
CA ASP A 25 13.05 -5.25 -12.77
C ASP A 25 12.46 -4.94 -11.39
N LEU A 26 12.80 -5.77 -10.41
CA LEU A 26 12.63 -5.49 -8.99
C LEU A 26 14.02 -5.32 -8.36
N THR A 27 14.66 -4.19 -8.64
CA THR A 27 16.05 -4.00 -8.24
C THR A 27 16.16 -3.87 -6.72
N ARG A 28 16.86 -4.83 -6.09
CA ARG A 28 17.15 -4.79 -4.66
C ARG A 28 18.28 -3.80 -4.37
N LEU A 29 17.95 -2.71 -3.71
CA LEU A 29 18.85 -1.68 -3.23
C LEU A 29 19.47 -2.08 -1.88
N LYS A 30 20.78 -1.93 -1.77
CA LYS A 30 21.50 -2.12 -0.49
C LYS A 30 21.08 -1.08 0.55
N GLU A 31 20.84 0.15 0.08
CA GLU A 31 20.49 1.32 0.88
C GLU A 31 19.38 2.12 0.20
N THR A 32 18.55 2.80 0.99
CA THR A 32 17.44 3.64 0.52
C THR A 32 17.83 5.12 0.42
N ILE A 33 19.06 5.40 -0.03
CA ILE A 33 19.51 6.76 -0.34
C ILE A 33 19.35 7.05 -1.83
N ALA A 34 19.14 8.33 -2.16
CA ALA A 34 18.91 8.78 -3.52
C ALA A 34 20.01 8.33 -4.52
N GLN A 35 21.27 8.30 -4.08
CA GLN A 35 22.38 7.86 -4.92
C GLN A 35 22.24 6.39 -5.32
N THR A 36 21.83 5.53 -4.39
CA THR A 36 21.70 4.09 -4.60
C THR A 36 20.52 3.79 -5.51
N ILE A 37 19.41 4.51 -5.35
CA ILE A 37 18.25 4.43 -6.26
C ILE A 37 18.68 4.76 -7.69
N VAL A 38 19.34 5.90 -7.88
CA VAL A 38 19.77 6.35 -9.22
C VAL A 38 20.77 5.37 -9.84
N LYS A 39 21.73 4.85 -9.07
CA LYS A 39 22.68 3.82 -9.53
C LYS A 39 21.99 2.50 -9.92
N GLY A 40 20.89 2.14 -9.27
CA GLY A 40 20.12 0.94 -9.61
C GLY A 40 19.31 1.08 -10.90
N VAL A 41 18.72 2.26 -11.13
CA VAL A 41 17.79 2.48 -12.25
C VAL A 41 18.49 2.96 -13.53
N LEU A 42 19.58 3.73 -13.43
CA LEU A 42 20.28 4.27 -14.60
C LEU A 42 20.73 3.19 -15.61
N PRO A 43 21.34 2.06 -15.20
CA PRO A 43 21.75 1.03 -16.15
C PRO A 43 20.59 0.43 -16.94
N ILE A 44 19.40 0.35 -16.32
CA ILE A 44 18.19 -0.15 -16.97
C ILE A 44 17.72 0.87 -18.01
N ILE A 45 17.74 2.17 -17.68
CA ILE A 45 17.40 3.25 -18.62
C ILE A 45 18.36 3.22 -19.81
N GLU A 46 19.67 3.20 -19.54
CA GLU A 46 20.70 3.26 -20.58
C GLU A 46 20.69 2.01 -21.47
N LYS A 47 20.38 0.83 -20.92
CA LYS A 47 20.24 -0.41 -21.70
C LYS A 47 19.01 -0.42 -22.60
N GLN A 48 17.88 0.09 -22.13
CA GLN A 48 16.59 -0.02 -22.82
C GLN A 48 16.28 1.18 -23.72
N PHE A 49 16.89 2.34 -23.43
CA PHE A 49 16.53 3.63 -24.01
C PHE A 49 17.77 4.48 -24.32
N SER A 50 18.84 3.87 -24.82
CA SER A 50 20.17 4.48 -25.02
C SER A 50 20.18 5.80 -25.82
N SER A 51 19.16 6.05 -26.66
CA SER A 51 19.00 7.27 -27.45
C SER A 51 17.84 8.18 -26.99
N THR A 52 17.08 7.80 -25.96
CA THR A 52 15.85 8.50 -25.55
C THR A 52 16.08 9.38 -24.33
N THR A 53 15.47 10.57 -24.34
CA THR A 53 15.47 11.47 -23.18
C THR A 53 14.39 11.04 -22.17
N LEU A 54 14.78 10.90 -20.90
CA LEU A 54 13.82 10.72 -19.82
C LEU A 54 13.07 12.04 -19.56
N LEU A 55 11.78 12.07 -19.88
CA LEU A 55 10.96 13.29 -19.80
C LEU A 55 10.28 13.49 -18.44
N ALA A 56 9.92 12.41 -17.75
CA ALA A 56 9.23 12.52 -16.47
C ALA A 56 9.61 11.42 -15.48
N LEU A 57 9.58 11.76 -14.20
CA LEU A 57 9.70 10.85 -13.06
C LEU A 57 8.45 10.95 -12.19
N GLY A 58 7.65 9.88 -12.16
CA GLY A 58 6.54 9.74 -11.22
C GLY A 58 6.98 9.05 -9.94
N ALA A 59 6.81 9.69 -8.79
CA ALA A 59 7.13 9.09 -7.48
C ALA A 59 6.17 9.56 -6.37
N ASP A 60 6.23 8.91 -5.21
CA ASP A 60 5.34 9.11 -4.06
C ASP A 60 5.54 10.43 -3.30
N GLY A 61 6.56 11.22 -3.65
CA GLY A 61 6.87 12.47 -2.96
C GLY A 61 7.76 12.32 -1.73
N ALA A 62 8.25 11.12 -1.41
CA ALA A 62 9.21 10.93 -0.35
C ALA A 62 10.44 11.84 -0.56
N SER A 63 11.00 12.40 0.52
CA SER A 63 12.09 13.39 0.44
C SER A 63 13.31 12.88 -0.36
N ILE A 64 13.58 11.57 -0.30
CA ILE A 64 14.62 10.89 -1.06
C ILE A 64 14.36 10.97 -2.58
N MET A 65 13.11 11.03 -3.01
CA MET A 65 12.69 11.11 -4.42
C MET A 65 12.44 12.55 -4.88
N SER A 66 11.84 13.39 -4.03
CA SER A 66 11.32 14.73 -4.36
C SER A 66 12.15 15.91 -3.83
N GLY A 67 13.04 15.69 -2.85
CA GLY A 67 13.76 16.76 -2.17
C GLY A 67 14.61 17.65 -3.10
N CYS A 68 14.87 18.89 -2.69
CA CYS A 68 15.44 19.93 -3.55
C CYS A 68 16.95 19.83 -3.82
N TYR A 69 17.74 19.18 -2.95
CA TYR A 69 19.22 19.21 -3.07
C TYR A 69 19.88 17.87 -3.38
N LYS A 70 19.40 16.77 -2.79
CA LYS A 70 20.05 15.44 -2.86
C LYS A 70 19.10 14.31 -3.24
N SER A 71 17.92 14.62 -3.75
CA SER A 71 16.94 13.59 -4.13
C SER A 71 17.33 12.87 -5.43
N ALA A 72 16.69 11.72 -5.66
CA ALA A 72 16.81 10.96 -6.90
C ALA A 72 16.31 11.80 -8.09
N GLY A 73 15.21 12.55 -7.92
CA GLY A 73 14.70 13.45 -8.95
C GLY A 73 15.70 14.55 -9.34
N VAL A 74 16.34 15.20 -8.36
CA VAL A 74 17.38 16.21 -8.63
C VAL A 74 18.60 15.61 -9.33
N LYS A 75 19.04 14.44 -8.87
CA LYS A 75 20.18 13.73 -9.49
C LYS A 75 19.88 13.33 -10.94
N LEU A 76 18.69 12.80 -11.21
CA LEU A 76 18.27 12.46 -12.57
C LEU A 76 18.08 13.72 -13.43
N LYS A 77 17.54 14.81 -12.87
CA LYS A 77 17.39 16.09 -13.58
C LYS A 77 18.72 16.71 -14.00
N ARG A 78 19.80 16.51 -13.23
CA ARG A 78 21.16 16.91 -13.66
C ARG A 78 21.63 16.16 -14.91
N ARG A 79 21.20 14.90 -15.09
CA ARG A 79 21.55 14.08 -16.26
C ARG A 79 20.58 14.29 -17.43
N TYR A 80 19.31 14.58 -17.12
CA TYR A 80 18.22 14.82 -18.05
C TYR A 80 17.58 16.18 -17.71
N PRO A 81 18.08 17.30 -18.27
CA PRO A 81 17.68 18.66 -17.87
C PRO A 81 16.18 18.94 -18.00
N TRP A 82 15.53 18.29 -18.97
CA TRP A 82 14.10 18.40 -19.27
C TRP A 82 13.20 17.53 -18.37
N LEU A 83 13.78 16.80 -17.42
CA LEU A 83 13.04 15.90 -16.54
C LEU A 83 12.04 16.66 -15.67
N LEU A 84 10.77 16.31 -15.82
CA LEU A 84 9.67 16.76 -14.96
C LEU A 84 9.46 15.80 -13.80
N TYR A 85 9.47 16.31 -12.57
CA TYR A 85 9.06 15.52 -11.41
C TYR A 85 7.54 15.60 -11.25
N ILE A 86 6.88 14.45 -11.18
CA ILE A 86 5.43 14.33 -11.00
C ILE A 86 5.15 13.62 -9.68
N HIS A 87 4.52 14.33 -8.75
CA HIS A 87 4.08 13.74 -7.49
C HIS A 87 2.84 12.88 -7.71
N CYS A 88 2.89 11.62 -7.28
CA CYS A 88 1.81 10.64 -7.45
C CYS A 88 0.48 11.15 -6.85
N ALA A 89 -0.51 11.36 -7.72
CA ALA A 89 -1.84 11.83 -7.32
C ALA A 89 -2.53 10.90 -6.32
N ALA A 90 -2.38 9.58 -6.49
CA ALA A 90 -2.94 8.60 -5.57
C ALA A 90 -2.33 8.71 -4.16
N HIS A 91 -1.02 8.96 -4.05
CA HIS A 91 -0.37 9.17 -2.76
C HIS A 91 -0.80 10.51 -2.13
N ARG A 92 -0.87 11.59 -2.92
CA ARG A 92 -1.37 12.88 -2.45
C ARG A 92 -2.79 12.77 -1.89
N LEU A 93 -3.68 12.09 -2.61
CA LEU A 93 -5.03 11.85 -2.14
C LEU A 93 -5.01 11.04 -0.83
N ASN A 94 -4.19 9.99 -0.74
CA ASN A 94 -4.03 9.22 0.49
C ASN A 94 -3.60 10.09 1.68
N LEU A 95 -2.68 11.04 1.48
CA LEU A 95 -2.24 11.95 2.54
C LEU A 95 -3.36 12.88 3.01
N VAL A 96 -4.13 13.47 2.08
CA VAL A 96 -5.27 14.34 2.42
C VAL A 96 -6.34 13.57 3.17
N VAL A 97 -6.72 12.39 2.66
CA VAL A 97 -7.70 11.52 3.30
C VAL A 97 -7.20 11.11 4.68
N ALA A 98 -5.95 10.65 4.82
CA ALA A 98 -5.40 10.27 6.10
C ALA A 98 -5.44 11.44 7.10
N ALA A 99 -5.02 12.65 6.69
CA ALA A 99 -5.05 13.84 7.54
C ALA A 99 -6.47 14.17 8.02
N TYR A 100 -7.46 14.13 7.12
CA TYR A 100 -8.87 14.37 7.48
C TYR A 100 -9.44 13.30 8.41
N PHE A 101 -9.09 12.03 8.19
CA PHE A 101 -9.51 10.95 9.09
C PHE A 101 -9.07 11.20 10.54
N TRP A 102 -7.88 11.76 10.75
CA TRP A 102 -7.39 12.07 12.09
C TRP A 102 -8.18 13.17 12.80
N THR A 103 -8.90 14.04 12.07
CA THR A 103 -9.71 15.11 12.67
C THR A 103 -11.13 14.67 13.04
N VAL A 104 -11.56 13.47 12.60
CA VAL A 104 -12.91 12.96 12.86
C VAL A 104 -12.82 11.82 13.87
N SER A 105 -13.33 12.05 15.08
CA SER A 105 -13.27 11.09 16.21
C SER A 105 -13.88 9.73 15.87
N GLU A 106 -15.02 9.72 15.20
CA GLU A 106 -15.77 8.54 14.79
C GLU A 106 -14.96 7.71 13.79
N ALA A 107 -14.28 8.38 12.86
CA ALA A 107 -13.44 7.73 11.87
C ALA A 107 -12.21 7.06 12.53
N ASN A 108 -11.59 7.74 13.49
CA ASN A 108 -10.52 7.17 14.31
C ASN A 108 -11.01 5.97 15.13
N ASN A 109 -12.20 6.06 15.74
CA ASN A 109 -12.80 4.96 16.50
C ASN A 109 -13.01 3.73 15.63
N VAL A 110 -13.56 3.90 14.42
CA VAL A 110 -13.75 2.79 13.47
C VAL A 110 -12.41 2.14 13.10
N ILE A 111 -11.37 2.94 12.84
CA ILE A 111 -10.03 2.42 12.55
C ILE A 111 -9.46 1.63 13.74
N ASN A 112 -9.61 2.15 14.96
CA ASN A 112 -9.11 1.49 16.16
C ASN A 112 -9.83 0.17 16.43
N VAL A 113 -11.16 0.15 16.31
CA VAL A 113 -11.96 -1.08 16.40
C VAL A 113 -11.52 -2.09 15.34
N HIS A 114 -11.30 -1.66 14.10
CA HIS A 114 -10.79 -2.54 13.05
C HIS A 114 -9.44 -3.14 13.42
N LYS A 115 -8.49 -2.34 13.93
CA LYS A 115 -7.18 -2.85 14.35
C LYS A 115 -7.31 -3.90 15.45
N SER A 116 -8.11 -3.62 16.49
CA SER A 116 -8.36 -4.58 17.57
C SER A 116 -9.03 -5.86 17.06
N LEU A 117 -10.02 -5.75 16.19
CA LEU A 117 -10.65 -6.90 15.55
C LEU A 117 -9.64 -7.69 14.73
N HIS A 118 -8.83 -7.03 13.91
CA HIS A 118 -7.81 -7.69 13.11
C HIS A 118 -6.86 -8.52 13.99
N ASP A 119 -6.39 -7.96 15.10
CA ASP A 119 -5.46 -8.64 16.01
C ASP A 119 -6.10 -9.89 16.64
N ILE A 120 -7.36 -9.81 17.07
CA ILE A 120 -8.11 -10.94 17.63
C ILE A 120 -8.42 -12.00 16.55
N LEU A 121 -8.92 -11.58 15.39
CA LEU A 121 -9.39 -12.45 14.31
C LEU A 121 -8.24 -13.22 13.65
N ASN A 122 -7.01 -12.69 13.69
CA ASN A 122 -5.86 -13.31 13.05
C ASN A 122 -5.12 -14.32 13.94
N ILE A 123 -5.47 -14.47 15.21
CA ILE A 123 -5.01 -15.57 16.07
C ILE A 123 -5.43 -16.90 15.42
N ALA A 124 -4.52 -17.88 15.36
CA ALA A 124 -4.73 -19.12 14.60
C ALA A 124 -6.05 -19.83 14.97
N ILE A 125 -6.29 -20.05 16.27
CA ILE A 125 -7.51 -20.68 16.78
C ILE A 125 -8.75 -19.84 16.42
N HIS A 126 -8.67 -18.52 16.57
CA HIS A 126 -9.78 -17.63 16.26
C HIS A 126 -10.12 -17.60 14.78
N ARG A 127 -9.13 -17.76 13.90
CA ARG A 127 -9.33 -17.83 12.45
C ARG A 127 -10.18 -19.04 12.07
N GLU A 128 -9.88 -20.20 12.63
CA GLU A 128 -10.67 -21.43 12.39
C GLU A 128 -12.12 -21.27 12.86
N ILE A 129 -12.32 -20.70 14.05
CA ILE A 129 -13.67 -20.41 14.57
C ILE A 129 -14.39 -19.42 13.64
N LEU A 130 -13.71 -18.37 13.18
CA LEU A 130 -14.29 -17.37 12.29
C LEU A 130 -14.71 -17.98 10.95
N GLU A 131 -13.90 -18.87 10.38
CA GLU A 131 -14.24 -19.58 9.15
C GLU A 131 -15.49 -20.44 9.31
N SER A 132 -15.61 -21.17 10.42
CA SER A 132 -16.79 -21.98 10.72
C SER A 132 -18.06 -21.12 10.83
N VAL A 133 -17.97 -20.00 11.56
CA VAL A 133 -19.09 -19.06 11.76
C VAL A 133 -19.47 -18.37 10.46
N GLN A 134 -18.51 -18.03 9.59
CA GLN A 134 -18.79 -17.46 8.29
C GLN A 134 -19.53 -18.43 7.37
N LYS A 135 -19.16 -19.72 7.35
CA LYS A 135 -19.88 -20.75 6.59
C LYS A 135 -21.31 -20.95 7.09
N GLU A 136 -21.52 -20.89 8.40
CA GLU A 136 -22.84 -21.01 9.02
C GLU A 136 -23.73 -19.80 8.71
N CYS A 137 -23.21 -18.58 8.89
CA CYS A 137 -23.97 -17.35 8.66
C CYS A 137 -24.19 -17.02 7.18
N TYR A 138 -23.23 -17.41 6.32
CA TYR A 138 -23.18 -17.02 4.91
C TYR A 138 -22.76 -18.19 3.99
N PRO A 139 -23.55 -19.28 3.91
CA PRO A 139 -23.14 -20.52 3.24
C PRO A 139 -22.87 -20.38 1.74
N LYS A 140 -23.45 -19.36 1.09
CA LYS A 140 -23.29 -19.10 -0.35
C LYS A 140 -22.17 -18.11 -0.68
N LEU A 141 -21.51 -17.54 0.33
CA LEU A 141 -20.46 -16.54 0.12
C LEU A 141 -19.09 -17.13 0.43
N SER A 142 -18.07 -16.62 -0.27
CA SER A 142 -16.69 -16.93 0.08
C SER A 142 -16.36 -16.40 1.48
N ILE A 143 -15.51 -17.16 2.16
CA ILE A 143 -14.88 -16.78 3.42
C ILE A 143 -14.00 -15.56 3.17
N MET A 144 -14.14 -14.54 4.00
CA MET A 144 -13.23 -13.39 3.97
C MET A 144 -12.30 -13.44 5.18
N ALA A 145 -11.00 -13.31 4.91
CA ALA A 145 -10.01 -13.10 5.97
C ALA A 145 -10.07 -11.64 6.44
N ALA A 146 -9.87 -11.42 7.74
CA ALA A 146 -9.66 -10.07 8.26
C ALA A 146 -8.28 -9.59 7.81
N SER A 147 -8.24 -8.62 6.90
CA SER A 147 -6.99 -8.12 6.36
C SER A 147 -6.46 -6.94 7.19
N SER A 148 -5.13 -6.82 7.24
CA SER A 148 -4.49 -5.74 7.99
C SER A 148 -4.72 -4.41 7.28
N LEU A 149 -5.09 -3.38 8.06
CA LEU A 149 -5.12 -2.01 7.54
C LEU A 149 -3.70 -1.58 7.20
N THR A 150 -3.38 -1.54 5.91
CA THR A 150 -2.14 -0.93 5.45
C THR A 150 -2.31 0.59 5.39
N GLU A 151 -1.32 1.34 5.90
CA GLU A 151 -1.33 2.81 5.86
C GLU A 151 -1.19 3.40 4.44
N ILE A 152 -0.83 2.55 3.48
CA ILE A 152 -0.28 2.96 2.18
C ILE A 152 -1.40 3.32 1.18
N ARG A 153 -2.63 2.82 1.37
CA ARG A 153 -3.73 3.05 0.40
C ARG A 153 -5.06 3.32 1.10
N TRP A 154 -5.63 4.49 0.84
CA TRP A 154 -6.95 4.90 1.32
C TRP A 154 -8.05 3.92 0.92
N CYS A 155 -7.94 3.28 -0.25
CA CYS A 155 -8.88 2.26 -0.70
C CYS A 155 -8.93 1.06 0.25
N CYS A 156 -7.82 0.67 0.88
CA CYS A 156 -7.80 -0.41 1.86
C CYS A 156 -8.67 -0.08 3.08
N LYS A 157 -8.70 1.18 3.54
CA LYS A 157 -9.57 1.59 4.66
C LYS A 157 -11.05 1.43 4.31
N PHE A 158 -11.43 1.77 3.08
CA PHE A 158 -12.80 1.64 2.60
C PHE A 158 -13.19 0.17 2.39
N GLU A 159 -12.35 -0.60 1.69
CA GLU A 159 -12.59 -2.02 1.42
C GLU A 159 -12.74 -2.80 2.72
N GLU A 160 -11.88 -2.57 3.70
CA GLU A 160 -11.93 -3.22 5.00
C GLU A 160 -13.13 -2.80 5.85
N GLY A 161 -13.45 -1.50 5.91
CA GLY A 161 -14.67 -1.04 6.57
C GLY A 161 -15.93 -1.69 5.97
N ASN A 162 -15.97 -1.83 4.64
CA ASN A 162 -17.05 -2.51 3.93
C ASN A 162 -17.09 -4.03 4.25
N THR A 163 -15.93 -4.67 4.43
CA THR A 163 -15.81 -6.06 4.84
C THR A 163 -16.42 -6.28 6.23
N ILE A 164 -16.10 -5.41 7.21
CA ILE A 164 -16.70 -5.47 8.56
C ILE A 164 -18.23 -5.36 8.44
N VAL A 165 -18.74 -4.37 7.71
CA VAL A 165 -20.18 -4.17 7.56
C VAL A 165 -20.86 -5.40 6.93
N LYS A 166 -20.27 -5.95 5.87
CA LYS A 166 -20.79 -7.14 5.17
C LYS A 166 -20.74 -8.44 5.98
N ARG A 167 -19.92 -8.50 7.04
CA ARG A 167 -19.73 -9.68 7.88
C ARG A 167 -20.02 -9.44 9.35
N LEU A 168 -20.66 -8.33 9.68
CA LEU A 168 -20.87 -7.88 11.06
C LEU A 168 -21.50 -8.98 11.92
N ARG A 169 -22.51 -9.68 11.39
CA ARG A 169 -23.18 -10.79 12.11
C ARG A 169 -22.21 -11.92 12.45
N ALA A 170 -21.39 -12.36 11.49
CA ALA A 170 -20.41 -13.42 11.73
C ALA A 170 -19.33 -12.98 12.73
N ILE A 171 -18.88 -11.72 12.66
CA ILE A 171 -17.92 -11.16 13.62
C ILE A 171 -18.50 -11.15 15.04
N LEU A 172 -19.76 -10.71 15.22
CA LEU A 172 -20.39 -10.68 16.53
C LEU A 172 -20.55 -12.09 17.14
N VAL A 173 -21.00 -13.06 16.35
CA VAL A 173 -21.15 -14.46 16.79
C VAL A 173 -19.79 -15.06 17.13
N HIS A 174 -18.76 -14.76 16.34
CA HIS A 174 -17.40 -15.19 16.60
C HIS A 174 -16.86 -14.65 17.92
N LEU A 175 -17.00 -13.34 18.17
CA LEU A 175 -16.58 -12.71 19.43
C LEU A 175 -17.30 -13.29 20.64
N GLN A 176 -18.60 -13.59 20.51
CA GLN A 176 -19.36 -14.29 21.56
C GLN A 176 -18.82 -15.69 21.83
N LYS A 177 -18.50 -16.47 20.79
CA LYS A 177 -17.93 -17.81 20.92
C LYS A 177 -16.56 -17.78 21.61
N ILE A 178 -15.69 -16.83 21.26
CA ILE A 178 -14.39 -16.65 21.93
C ILE A 178 -14.58 -16.28 23.39
N TRP A 179 -15.46 -15.32 23.69
CA TRP A 179 -15.71 -14.89 25.06
C TRP A 179 -16.14 -16.06 25.96
N CYS A 180 -17.02 -16.93 25.47
CA CYS A 180 -17.44 -18.13 26.20
C CYS A 180 -16.34 -19.18 26.36
N PHE A 181 -15.34 -19.19 25.46
CA PHE A 181 -14.24 -20.15 25.48
C PHE A 181 -13.10 -19.71 26.42
N GLU A 182 -12.74 -18.43 26.41
CA GLU A 182 -11.60 -17.90 27.16
C GLU A 182 -11.95 -17.38 28.57
N PHE A 183 -13.18 -16.90 28.79
CA PHE A 183 -13.55 -16.13 30.00
C PHE A 183 -14.69 -16.73 30.81
N LYS A 184 -15.05 -18.01 30.62
CA LYS A 184 -15.99 -18.67 31.54
C LYS A 184 -15.34 -18.79 32.94
N PRO A 185 -15.95 -18.23 34.01
CA PRO A 185 -15.53 -18.55 35.36
C PRO A 185 -15.77 -20.04 35.59
N SER A 186 -14.73 -20.73 36.07
CA SER A 186 -14.82 -22.08 36.65
C SER A 186 -15.82 -22.13 37.79
#